data_AF-A0A479ZU51-F1
#
_entry.id   AF-A0A479ZU51-F1
#
_cell.length_a   1.000
_cell.length_b   1.000
_cell.length_c   1.000
_cell.angle_alpha   90.00
_cell.angle_beta   90.00
_cell.angle_gamma   90.00
#
_symmetry.space_group_name_H-M   'P 1'
#
loop_
_entity.id
_entity.type
_entity.pdbx_description
1 polymer ?
#
loop_
_entity_poly.entity_id
_entity_poly.type
_entity_poly.pdbx_seq_one_letter_code
_entity_poly.pdbx_strand_id
1 'polypeptide(L)'
;MSTNNFISELQNPQAPIGKYTHYLFSSNGLVLTGLLLGFVFLQILSGTKKGKLATSYFGGRKEKAKAKKKAIKQIANPQCDSATLYIGRHKFTGKKTQDKEPGSPIPLYIPDVQRGTAVIGAPGSGKSFSAINPMIYSAIDQGFPIVLYDFKYPTQAKVASYAKKMGYKVHIFAPGFPESEVCNPLDFLRDSTDAETARQLATVINKNFKMMAASNEDAFFGPAGDQLTEAILMLTKQTQYPDIMTAAAILSSDRMVERLMAANLNPWIKIAFGQLFSSAGSEKTIAGIAGTASLMFTRFMKKNTLGCFVGKTTLPLEIKGKQMIIFGLDRERRDAVGPLLCSILHMTVAKAIAKKRQDPLVVVLDEVPSLYLPDLFRWLNESRSEGFCGILGWQNMGQLEKYYGKEVAKTMLGACGTKFIFNPGEEESARLFSAYLGDEEIKYKQKSKSTGGGKSSTSISEQDKTRKLFEPAQFLKLPPGKCIFINPAYCNQNEASVPLLKTIKIPKVLINIEQENDSRWTSLIAQLTEKSTQQRPTQEDLDKRVAEVNKLFPVPQQPVQAGAVPLPIDAYKGFF
;
A
#
# COMPACT_ATOMS: atom_id res chain seq x y z
N MET A 1 29.08 36.63 52.07
CA MET A 1 28.39 37.83 52.58
C MET A 1 26.93 37.50 52.76
N SER A 2 26.40 37.65 53.97
CA SER A 2 25.03 37.30 54.32
C SER A 2 24.03 38.17 53.55
N THR A 3 22.95 37.57 53.06
CA THR A 3 21.86 38.24 52.32
C THR A 3 21.28 39.46 53.07
N ASN A 4 21.37 39.49 54.40
CA ASN A 4 20.91 40.59 55.24
C ASN A 4 21.76 41.87 55.13
N ASN A 5 23.05 41.76 54.81
CA ASN A 5 23.93 42.93 54.63
C ASN A 5 23.66 43.66 53.30
N PHE A 6 23.19 42.94 52.28
CA PHE A 6 22.90 43.53 50.98
C PHE A 6 21.57 44.31 50.98
N ILE A 7 20.55 43.79 51.66
CA ILE A 7 19.25 44.48 51.77
C ILE A 7 19.37 45.77 52.57
N SER A 8 20.19 45.77 53.63
CA SER A 8 20.46 46.97 54.43
C SER A 8 21.24 48.03 53.65
N GLU A 9 22.14 47.65 52.74
CA GLU A 9 22.80 48.60 51.81
C GLU A 9 21.83 49.22 50.80
N LEU A 10 20.82 48.48 50.33
CA LEU A 10 19.78 48.99 49.41
C LEU A 10 18.78 49.93 50.09
N GLN A 11 18.60 49.79 51.40
CA GLN A 11 17.72 50.63 52.21
C GLN A 11 18.44 51.83 52.84
N ASN A 12 19.77 51.91 52.78
CA ASN A 12 20.49 53.02 53.40
C ASN A 12 20.69 54.19 52.42
N PRO A 13 20.09 55.39 52.64
CA PRO A 13 20.23 56.54 51.73
C PRO A 13 21.66 57.03 51.53
N GLN A 14 22.56 56.70 52.46
CA GLN A 14 23.97 57.09 52.46
C GLN A 14 24.88 56.08 51.74
N ALA A 15 24.35 54.92 51.34
CA ALA A 15 25.09 53.92 50.58
C ALA A 15 25.10 54.28 49.08
N PRO A 16 26.15 53.93 48.31
CA PRO A 16 26.31 54.29 46.90
C PRO A 16 25.12 53.88 46.01
N ILE A 17 24.52 52.72 46.32
CA ILE A 17 23.37 52.16 45.61
C ILE A 17 22.05 52.53 46.32
N GLY A 18 22.07 52.62 47.64
CA GLY A 18 20.92 52.97 48.48
C GLY A 18 20.35 54.37 48.24
N LYS A 19 21.19 55.34 47.82
CA LYS A 19 20.75 56.69 47.41
C LYS A 19 19.67 56.67 46.31
N TYR A 20 19.69 55.66 45.44
CA TYR A 20 18.73 55.52 44.33
C TYR A 20 17.63 54.49 44.63
N THR A 21 17.90 53.52 45.52
CA THR A 21 17.01 52.38 45.77
C THR A 21 16.15 52.52 47.02
N HIS A 22 16.54 53.37 47.98
CA HIS A 22 15.76 53.60 49.21
C HIS A 22 14.33 54.09 48.94
N TYR A 23 14.11 54.89 47.88
CA TYR A 23 12.77 55.34 47.49
C TYR A 23 11.82 54.19 47.12
N LEU A 24 12.33 53.07 46.61
CA LEU A 24 11.55 51.87 46.28
C LEU A 24 11.06 51.13 47.54
N PHE A 25 11.75 51.29 48.68
CA PHE A 25 11.40 50.69 49.96
C PHE A 25 10.58 51.62 50.87
N SER A 26 10.29 52.85 50.43
CA SER A 26 9.33 53.73 51.09
C SER A 26 7.89 53.20 50.96
N SER A 27 6.98 53.60 51.85
CA SER A 27 5.56 53.18 51.76
C SER A 27 4.94 53.48 50.39
N ASN A 28 5.25 54.65 49.81
CA ASN A 28 4.76 55.02 48.48
C ASN A 28 5.50 54.27 47.36
N GLY A 29 6.80 53.99 47.53
CA GLY A 29 7.59 53.20 46.59
C GLY A 29 7.17 51.75 46.52
N LEU A 30 6.85 51.12 47.66
CA LEU A 30 6.35 49.76 47.72
C LEU A 30 4.97 49.64 47.05
N VAL A 31 4.10 50.63 47.25
CA VAL A 31 2.81 50.72 46.54
C VAL A 31 3.02 50.86 45.03
N LEU A 32 3.94 51.74 44.59
CA LEU A 32 4.23 51.94 43.17
C LEU A 32 4.83 50.70 42.53
N THR A 33 5.76 50.03 43.23
CA THR A 33 6.40 48.79 42.77
C THR A 33 5.39 47.64 42.74
N GLY A 34 4.48 47.57 43.72
CA GLY A 34 3.36 46.63 43.75
C GLY A 34 2.37 46.86 42.61
N LEU A 35 2.05 48.12 42.28
CA LEU A 35 1.22 48.48 41.13
C LEU A 35 1.90 48.12 39.80
N LEU A 36 3.21 48.32 39.69
CA LEU A 36 4.00 48.02 38.50
C LEU A 36 4.12 46.50 38.29
N LEU A 37 4.38 45.74 39.36
CA LEU A 37 4.34 44.27 39.35
C LEU A 37 2.93 43.74 39.07
N GLY A 38 1.90 44.36 39.63
CA GLY A 38 0.50 44.05 39.35
C GLY A 38 0.13 44.33 37.90
N PHE A 39 0.62 45.42 37.32
CA PHE A 39 0.44 45.76 35.91
C PHE A 39 1.16 44.80 34.97
N VAL A 40 2.40 44.41 35.30
CA VAL A 40 3.15 43.38 34.55
C VAL A 40 2.47 42.02 34.67
N PHE A 41 1.98 41.66 35.86
CA PHE A 41 1.22 40.42 36.09
C PHE A 41 -0.12 40.42 35.34
N LEU A 42 -0.82 41.56 35.31
CA LEU A 42 -2.01 41.77 34.50
C LEU A 42 -1.71 41.74 33.00
N GLN A 43 -0.55 42.24 32.53
CA GLN A 43 -0.11 42.09 31.13
C GLN A 43 0.18 40.61 30.77
N ILE A 44 0.75 39.84 31.70
CA ILE A 44 0.99 38.40 31.51
C ILE A 44 -0.33 37.62 31.51
N LEU A 45 -1.29 37.99 32.37
CA LEU A 45 -2.62 37.37 32.47
C LEU A 45 -3.58 37.83 31.34
N SER A 46 -3.48 39.08 30.89
CA SER A 46 -4.28 39.66 29.80
C SER A 46 -3.76 39.31 28.41
N GLY A 47 -2.78 38.40 28.33
CA GLY A 47 -2.41 37.65 27.14
C GLY A 47 -3.58 36.79 26.66
N THR A 48 -4.67 37.43 26.26
CA THR A 48 -5.68 36.90 25.36
C THR A 48 -4.91 36.43 24.14
N LYS A 49 -4.65 35.13 24.06
CA LYS A 49 -4.18 34.50 22.83
C LYS A 49 -5.24 34.80 21.79
N LYS A 50 -5.04 35.85 20.99
CA LYS A 50 -5.84 36.09 19.79
C LYS A 50 -5.83 34.77 19.03
N GLY A 51 -7.01 34.20 18.82
CA GLY A 51 -7.16 32.95 18.09
C GLY A 51 -6.53 33.13 16.71
N LYS A 52 -5.65 32.22 16.33
CA LYS A 52 -5.08 32.21 14.98
C LYS A 52 -6.18 31.96 13.97
N LEU A 53 -6.19 32.68 12.86
CA LEU A 53 -7.17 32.46 11.79
C LEU A 53 -6.97 31.12 11.05
N ALA A 54 -5.73 30.62 11.01
CA ALA A 54 -5.40 29.29 10.49
C ALA A 54 -4.09 28.77 11.12
N THR A 55 -3.97 27.45 11.27
CA THR A 55 -2.89 26.84 12.08
C THR A 55 -1.92 25.96 11.30
N SER A 56 -2.13 25.71 10.00
CA SER A 56 -1.27 24.81 9.22
C SER A 56 0.14 25.39 9.06
N TYR A 57 1.16 24.53 9.04
CA TYR A 57 2.55 24.92 8.83
C TYR A 57 3.40 23.69 8.43
N PHE A 58 4.62 23.93 7.93
CA PHE A 58 5.60 22.88 7.70
C PHE A 58 6.44 22.56 8.94
N GLY A 59 6.54 21.27 9.26
CA GLY A 59 7.30 20.78 10.41
C GLY A 59 8.80 21.05 10.34
N GLY A 60 9.40 21.20 11.52
CA GLY A 60 10.78 21.63 11.70
C GLY A 60 11.67 20.56 12.35
N ARG A 61 12.64 21.01 13.15
CA ARG A 61 13.61 20.13 13.84
C ARG A 61 12.95 19.31 14.96
N LYS A 62 11.94 19.86 15.64
CA LYS A 62 11.28 19.23 16.80
C LYS A 62 10.48 17.99 16.38
N GLU A 63 9.66 18.12 15.35
CA GLU A 63 8.81 17.05 14.80
C GLU A 63 9.70 15.93 14.25
N LYS A 64 10.77 16.28 13.54
CA LYS A 64 11.79 15.33 13.04
C LYS A 64 12.49 14.57 14.17
N ALA A 65 12.83 15.25 15.26
CA ALA A 65 13.48 14.61 16.41
C ALA A 65 12.53 13.62 17.12
N LYS A 66 11.24 13.98 17.27
CA LYS A 66 10.23 13.10 17.86
C LYS A 66 10.00 11.84 17.00
N ALA A 67 9.84 12.03 15.68
CA ALA A 67 9.71 10.93 14.73
C ALA A 67 10.95 10.01 14.75
N LYS A 68 12.16 10.59 14.75
CA LYS A 68 13.43 9.84 14.85
C LYS A 68 13.52 9.03 16.15
N LYS A 69 13.10 9.61 17.29
CA LYS A 69 13.12 8.89 18.58
C LYS A 69 12.20 7.67 18.54
N LYS A 70 11.01 7.80 17.94
CA LYS A 70 10.08 6.68 17.75
C LYS A 70 10.65 5.63 16.78
N ALA A 71 11.19 6.09 15.65
CA ALA A 71 11.82 5.24 14.64
C ALA A 71 12.90 4.32 15.21
N ILE A 72 13.84 4.88 15.98
CA ILE A 72 14.96 4.11 16.54
C ILE A 72 14.45 3.00 17.47
N LYS A 73 13.39 3.26 18.25
CA LYS A 73 12.78 2.24 19.12
C LYS A 73 12.14 1.12 18.30
N GLN A 74 11.41 1.46 17.23
CA GLN A 74 10.75 0.50 16.36
C GLN A 74 11.75 -0.34 15.54
N ILE A 75 12.86 0.25 15.10
CA ILE A 75 13.92 -0.50 14.39
C ILE A 75 14.65 -1.46 15.35
N ALA A 76 14.85 -1.06 16.60
CA ALA A 76 15.54 -1.91 17.59
C ALA A 76 14.72 -3.15 17.99
N ASN A 77 13.38 -3.05 17.98
CA ASN A 77 12.48 -4.15 18.29
C ASN A 77 11.22 -4.06 17.41
N PRO A 78 11.30 -4.49 16.14
CA PRO A 78 10.18 -4.41 15.22
C PRO A 78 9.07 -5.39 15.60
N GLN A 79 7.84 -4.92 15.55
CA GLN A 79 6.63 -5.72 15.78
C GLN A 79 5.65 -5.49 14.63
N CYS A 80 4.71 -6.42 14.41
CA CYS A 80 3.70 -6.33 13.35
C CYS A 80 2.91 -5.01 13.39
N ASP A 81 2.59 -4.52 14.58
CA ASP A 81 1.85 -3.28 14.83
C ASP A 81 2.76 -2.07 15.13
N SER A 82 4.09 -2.24 15.03
CA SER A 82 5.08 -1.22 15.41
C SER A 82 6.39 -1.45 14.67
N ALA A 83 6.44 -0.97 13.41
CA ALA A 83 7.61 -1.08 12.56
C ALA A 83 7.96 0.26 11.90
N THR A 84 9.22 0.41 11.50
CA THR A 84 9.74 1.60 10.84
C THR A 84 10.52 1.21 9.59
N LEU A 85 10.31 1.97 8.51
CA LEU A 85 11.25 2.00 7.38
C LEU A 85 12.02 3.33 7.37
N TYR A 86 13.06 3.42 6.56
CA TYR A 86 13.84 4.64 6.42
C TYR A 86 14.34 4.84 4.98
N ILE A 87 14.59 6.09 4.63
CA ILE A 87 15.22 6.50 3.38
C ILE A 87 16.58 7.10 3.73
N GLY A 88 17.65 6.46 3.27
CA GLY A 88 19.03 6.78 3.62
C GLY A 88 19.71 5.60 4.30
N ARG A 89 20.69 5.86 5.18
CA ARG A 89 21.42 4.79 5.90
C ARG A 89 21.15 4.86 7.40
N HIS A 90 20.59 3.80 7.96
CA HIS A 90 20.47 3.63 9.41
C HIS A 90 21.69 2.90 9.99
N LYS A 91 22.12 3.28 11.19
CA LYS A 91 23.22 2.62 11.91
C LYS A 91 22.63 1.64 12.93
N PHE A 92 22.61 0.36 12.59
CA PHE A 92 22.20 -0.70 13.50
C PHE A 92 23.21 -0.87 14.64
N THR A 93 22.73 -1.04 15.86
CA THR A 93 23.57 -1.29 17.04
C THR A 93 24.36 -2.60 16.89
N GLY A 94 25.66 -2.58 17.16
CA GLY A 94 26.52 -3.77 17.15
C GLY A 94 27.04 -4.24 15.78
N LYS A 95 26.57 -3.69 14.65
CA LYS A 95 27.13 -3.99 13.31
C LYS A 95 28.21 -2.96 12.95
N LYS A 96 29.43 -3.41 12.62
CA LYS A 96 30.46 -2.55 12.01
C LYS A 96 29.90 -2.02 10.69
N THR A 97 29.69 -0.71 10.61
CA THR A 97 29.30 -0.05 9.36
C THR A 97 30.53 -0.04 8.45
N GLN A 98 30.48 -0.72 7.30
CA GLN A 98 31.65 -0.90 6.45
C GLN A 98 32.16 0.39 5.78
N ASP A 99 31.37 1.47 5.71
CA ASP A 99 31.86 2.75 5.16
C ASP A 99 31.41 3.94 5.99
N LYS A 100 32.38 4.67 6.54
CA LYS A 100 32.17 6.03 7.05
C LYS A 100 32.27 6.98 5.86
N GLU A 101 31.19 7.23 5.14
CA GLU A 101 31.13 8.43 4.29
C GLU A 101 30.89 9.66 5.20
N PRO A 102 31.84 10.60 5.31
CA PRO A 102 31.61 11.86 6.01
C PRO A 102 30.53 12.65 5.26
N GLY A 103 29.50 13.14 5.97
CA GLY A 103 28.49 14.03 5.38
C GLY A 103 27.27 13.34 4.74
N SER A 104 27.05 12.03 4.95
CA SER A 104 25.81 11.39 4.46
C SER A 104 24.55 12.08 5.01
N PRO A 105 23.50 12.28 4.18
CA PRO A 105 22.25 12.90 4.61
C PRO A 105 21.66 12.18 5.83
N ILE A 106 21.10 12.95 6.78
CA ILE A 106 20.33 12.37 7.88
C ILE A 106 19.17 11.56 7.28
N PRO A 107 19.01 10.27 7.65
CA PRO A 107 17.96 9.43 7.11
C PRO A 107 16.58 10.01 7.43
N LEU A 108 15.67 9.96 6.45
CA LEU A 108 14.25 10.22 6.67
C LEU A 108 13.63 8.94 7.21
N TYR A 109 13.08 8.99 8.42
CA TYR A 109 12.40 7.83 9.01
C TYR A 109 10.92 7.85 8.69
N ILE A 110 10.36 6.66 8.48
CA ILE A 110 8.93 6.40 8.27
C ILE A 110 8.46 5.46 9.41
N PRO A 111 8.18 6.01 10.60
CA PRO A 111 7.58 5.23 11.68
C PRO A 111 6.16 4.81 11.35
N ASP A 112 5.71 3.77 12.03
CA ASP A 112 4.36 3.23 11.92
C ASP A 112 3.98 2.79 10.48
N VAL A 113 4.89 2.09 9.79
CA VAL A 113 4.69 1.67 8.39
C VAL A 113 3.47 0.76 8.19
N GLN A 114 3.05 0.04 9.23
CA GLN A 114 1.80 -0.74 9.27
C GLN A 114 0.53 0.11 9.09
N ARG A 115 0.62 1.44 9.25
CA ARG A 115 -0.49 2.36 8.96
C ARG A 115 -0.64 2.68 7.47
N GLY A 116 0.07 1.98 6.59
CA GLY A 116 0.02 2.20 5.15
C GLY A 116 0.78 3.45 4.69
N THR A 117 1.42 3.34 3.54
CA THR A 117 2.19 4.40 2.90
C THR A 117 1.69 4.63 1.48
N ALA A 118 1.16 5.81 1.21
CA ALA A 118 0.80 6.27 -0.13
C ALA A 118 1.98 7.01 -0.77
N VAL A 119 2.32 6.70 -2.02
CA VAL A 119 3.34 7.38 -2.81
C VAL A 119 2.72 7.85 -4.13
N ILE A 120 2.45 9.15 -4.23
CA ILE A 120 1.60 9.75 -5.27
C ILE A 120 2.42 10.71 -6.12
N GLY A 121 2.24 10.69 -7.44
CA GLY A 121 2.95 11.57 -8.38
C GLY A 121 2.97 11.03 -9.81
N ALA A 122 3.03 11.88 -10.82
CA ALA A 122 3.10 11.48 -12.22
C ALA A 122 4.37 10.66 -12.56
N PRO A 123 4.42 9.98 -13.72
CA PRO A 123 5.66 9.40 -14.24
C PRO A 123 6.79 10.44 -14.28
N GLY A 124 8.01 10.04 -13.92
CA GLY A 124 9.17 10.95 -13.88
C GLY A 124 9.27 11.89 -12.66
N SER A 125 8.25 11.94 -11.80
CA SER A 125 8.29 12.75 -10.56
C SER A 125 9.27 12.25 -9.48
N GLY A 126 9.84 11.06 -9.67
CA GLY A 126 10.83 10.47 -8.77
C GLY A 126 10.27 9.54 -7.69
N LYS A 127 8.98 9.13 -7.76
CA LYS A 127 8.34 8.23 -6.77
C LYS A 127 9.19 7.00 -6.41
N SER A 128 9.52 6.17 -7.40
CA SER A 128 10.15 4.87 -7.17
C SER A 128 11.59 5.04 -6.67
N PHE A 129 12.39 5.88 -7.34
CA PHE A 129 13.78 6.18 -6.95
C PHE A 129 13.89 6.89 -5.59
N SER A 130 12.98 7.83 -5.29
CA SER A 130 13.11 8.69 -4.10
C SER A 130 12.45 8.10 -2.86
N ALA A 131 11.38 7.32 -3.00
CA ALA A 131 10.61 6.81 -1.87
C ALA A 131 10.52 5.28 -1.84
N ILE A 132 10.03 4.64 -2.90
CA ILE A 132 9.69 3.21 -2.88
C ILE A 132 10.94 2.33 -2.77
N ASN A 133 11.90 2.45 -3.68
CA ASN A 133 13.12 1.63 -3.69
C ASN A 133 13.94 1.78 -2.39
N PRO A 134 14.17 3.00 -1.87
CA PRO A 134 14.86 3.14 -0.59
C PRO A 134 14.11 2.47 0.59
N MET A 135 12.78 2.50 0.60
CA MET A 135 11.99 1.77 1.60
C MET A 135 12.11 0.25 1.44
N ILE A 136 12.20 -0.27 0.20
CA ILE A 136 12.51 -1.69 -0.06
C ILE A 136 13.88 -2.04 0.52
N TYR A 137 14.93 -1.25 0.26
CA TYR A 137 16.26 -1.50 0.82
C TYR A 137 16.25 -1.48 2.35
N SER A 138 15.52 -0.55 2.96
CA SER A 138 15.31 -0.52 4.41
C SER A 138 14.61 -1.77 4.94
N ALA A 139 13.66 -2.35 4.20
CA ALA A 139 13.01 -3.60 4.59
C ALA A 139 13.98 -4.79 4.49
N ILE A 140 14.78 -4.83 3.41
CA ILE A 140 15.83 -5.85 3.20
C ILE A 140 16.87 -5.81 4.34
N ASP A 141 17.36 -4.62 4.69
CA ASP A 141 18.37 -4.43 5.74
C ASP A 141 17.88 -4.90 7.12
N GLN A 142 16.57 -4.79 7.36
CA GLN A 142 15.91 -5.22 8.59
C GLN A 142 15.49 -6.70 8.57
N GLY A 143 15.56 -7.39 7.44
CA GLY A 143 15.21 -8.79 7.35
C GLY A 143 13.70 -9.07 7.27
N PHE A 144 12.89 -8.07 6.92
CA PHE A 144 11.44 -8.25 6.78
C PHE A 144 11.09 -9.04 5.52
N PRO A 145 10.04 -9.90 5.56
CA PRO A 145 9.50 -10.53 4.36
C PRO A 145 8.89 -9.48 3.43
N ILE A 146 9.10 -9.67 2.13
CA ILE A 146 8.71 -8.69 1.10
C ILE A 146 7.88 -9.36 0.00
N VAL A 147 6.70 -8.81 -0.28
CA VAL A 147 5.96 -9.06 -1.51
C VAL A 147 6.06 -7.81 -2.36
N LEU A 148 6.63 -7.93 -3.55
CA LEU A 148 6.89 -6.82 -4.47
C LEU A 148 6.12 -7.05 -5.77
N TYR A 149 5.31 -6.09 -6.19
CA TYR A 149 4.70 -6.07 -7.51
C TYR A 149 5.36 -5.04 -8.40
N ASP A 150 5.94 -5.51 -9.51
CA ASP A 150 6.60 -4.70 -10.52
C ASP A 150 5.74 -4.61 -11.79
N PHE A 151 5.04 -3.49 -11.94
CA PHE A 151 4.22 -3.19 -13.12
C PHE A 151 5.05 -3.08 -14.42
N LYS A 152 6.33 -2.71 -14.31
CA LYS A 152 7.26 -2.55 -15.44
C LYS A 152 8.38 -3.57 -15.32
N TYR A 153 8.03 -4.83 -15.04
CA TYR A 153 9.01 -5.90 -14.90
C TYR A 153 9.99 -5.93 -16.10
N PRO A 154 11.31 -6.06 -15.87
CA PRO A 154 12.01 -6.23 -14.59
C PRO A 154 12.65 -4.93 -14.06
N THR A 155 11.95 -3.79 -14.04
CA THR A 155 12.57 -2.51 -13.61
C THR A 155 12.84 -2.48 -12.11
N GLN A 156 11.80 -2.64 -11.29
CA GLN A 156 11.92 -2.61 -9.83
C GLN A 156 12.38 -3.96 -9.27
N ALA A 157 12.14 -5.06 -9.99
CA ALA A 157 12.55 -6.41 -9.62
C ALA A 157 14.06 -6.54 -9.35
N LYS A 158 14.90 -5.68 -9.94
CA LYS A 158 16.36 -5.71 -9.76
C LYS A 158 16.83 -5.52 -8.32
N VAL A 159 16.00 -4.96 -7.44
CA VAL A 159 16.26 -4.92 -5.99
C VAL A 159 16.51 -6.32 -5.40
N ALA A 160 16.04 -7.38 -6.07
CA ALA A 160 16.31 -8.77 -5.75
C ALA A 160 17.82 -9.09 -5.67
N SER A 161 18.65 -8.45 -6.51
CA SER A 161 20.11 -8.64 -6.49
C SER A 161 20.69 -8.26 -5.13
N TYR A 162 20.24 -7.14 -4.55
CA TYR A 162 20.61 -6.71 -3.21
C TYR A 162 20.00 -7.62 -2.14
N ALA A 163 18.72 -8.00 -2.27
CA ALA A 163 18.08 -8.93 -1.35
C ALA A 163 18.85 -10.26 -1.26
N LYS A 164 19.22 -10.82 -2.42
CA LYS A 164 20.04 -12.04 -2.51
C LYS A 164 21.39 -11.87 -1.82
N LYS A 165 22.08 -10.75 -2.03
CA LYS A 165 23.34 -10.39 -1.35
C LYS A 165 23.16 -10.33 0.17
N MET A 166 22.00 -9.90 0.66
CA MET A 166 21.65 -9.82 2.08
C MET A 166 21.11 -11.14 2.68
N GLY A 167 21.15 -12.23 1.90
CA GLY A 167 20.76 -13.57 2.33
C GLY A 167 19.27 -13.88 2.19
N TYR A 168 18.55 -13.15 1.34
CA TYR A 168 17.16 -13.48 1.05
C TYR A 168 17.03 -14.70 0.13
N LYS A 169 16.00 -15.51 0.38
CA LYS A 169 15.45 -16.42 -0.62
C LYS A 169 14.51 -15.61 -1.53
N VAL A 170 14.97 -15.38 -2.76
CA VAL A 170 14.23 -14.64 -3.78
C VAL A 170 13.41 -15.63 -4.60
N HIS A 171 12.14 -15.30 -4.78
CA HIS A 171 11.15 -15.99 -5.58
C HIS A 171 10.60 -15.01 -6.63
N ILE A 172 10.51 -15.43 -7.89
CA ILE A 172 9.96 -14.60 -8.98
C ILE A 172 8.76 -15.32 -9.57
N PHE A 173 7.62 -14.66 -9.58
CA PHE A 173 6.44 -15.08 -10.31
C PHE A 173 6.14 -14.05 -11.41
N ALA A 174 6.62 -14.33 -12.62
CA ALA A 174 6.51 -13.46 -13.77
C ALA A 174 6.10 -14.29 -15.01
N PRO A 175 4.81 -14.67 -15.12
CA PRO A 175 4.34 -15.52 -16.21
C PRO A 175 4.72 -14.95 -17.59
N GLY A 176 5.32 -15.79 -18.43
CA GLY A 176 5.88 -15.37 -19.72
C GLY A 176 7.40 -15.16 -19.73
N PHE A 177 8.04 -15.25 -18.56
CA PHE A 177 9.50 -15.18 -18.40
C PHE A 177 10.09 -16.53 -17.92
N PRO A 178 11.30 -16.94 -18.40
CA PRO A 178 11.92 -18.23 -18.06
C PRO A 178 12.24 -18.43 -16.57
N GLU A 179 12.54 -17.38 -15.84
CA GLU A 179 12.82 -17.40 -14.41
C GLU A 179 11.58 -17.55 -13.51
N SER A 180 10.37 -17.47 -14.09
CA SER A 180 9.15 -17.55 -13.31
C SER A 180 9.02 -18.90 -12.63
N GLU A 181 8.61 -18.86 -11.37
CA GLU A 181 8.18 -20.02 -10.61
C GLU A 181 6.78 -20.46 -11.01
N VAL A 182 6.43 -21.68 -10.60
CA VAL A 182 5.10 -22.27 -10.84
C VAL A 182 4.24 -22.05 -9.61
N CYS A 183 3.01 -21.60 -9.83
CA CYS A 183 1.99 -21.48 -8.80
C CYS A 183 0.63 -21.85 -9.39
N ASN A 184 0.14 -23.03 -9.01
CA ASN A 184 -1.21 -23.46 -9.35
C ASN A 184 -2.22 -22.72 -8.45
N PRO A 185 -3.16 -21.91 -9.02
CA PRO A 185 -4.14 -21.18 -8.23
C PRO A 185 -5.00 -22.09 -7.32
N LEU A 186 -5.22 -23.34 -7.71
CA LEU A 186 -6.02 -24.28 -6.92
C LEU A 186 -5.31 -24.77 -5.66
N ASP A 187 -4.00 -24.55 -5.50
CA ASP A 187 -3.27 -24.90 -4.29
C ASP A 187 -3.58 -23.96 -3.10
N PHE A 188 -4.28 -22.85 -3.35
CA PHE A 188 -4.81 -22.01 -2.28
C PHE A 188 -6.05 -22.60 -1.61
N LEU A 189 -6.87 -23.37 -2.33
CA LEU A 189 -8.03 -24.07 -1.77
C LEU A 189 -7.55 -25.19 -0.84
N ARG A 190 -8.11 -25.24 0.37
CA ARG A 190 -7.84 -26.33 1.33
C ARG A 190 -8.31 -27.67 0.79
N ASP A 191 -9.52 -27.69 0.25
CA ASP A 191 -10.16 -28.83 -0.38
C ASP A 191 -11.29 -28.33 -1.31
N SER A 192 -12.02 -29.27 -1.91
CA SER A 192 -13.13 -28.99 -2.83
C SER A 192 -14.38 -28.35 -2.22
N THR A 193 -14.44 -28.23 -0.89
CA THR A 193 -15.56 -27.60 -0.16
C THR A 193 -15.24 -26.17 0.26
N ASP A 194 -14.02 -25.69 -0.01
CA ASP A 194 -13.53 -24.34 0.29
C ASP A 194 -14.12 -23.26 -0.65
N ALA A 195 -15.44 -23.08 -0.55
CA ALA A 195 -16.22 -22.12 -1.31
C ALA A 195 -15.74 -20.68 -1.08
N GLU A 196 -15.31 -20.35 0.14
CA GLU A 196 -14.84 -19.00 0.50
C GLU A 196 -13.59 -18.62 -0.31
N THR A 197 -12.56 -19.47 -0.30
CA THR A 197 -11.32 -19.21 -1.05
C THR A 197 -11.58 -19.26 -2.56
N ALA A 198 -12.40 -20.21 -3.02
CA ALA A 198 -12.77 -20.33 -4.43
C ALA A 198 -13.52 -19.09 -4.93
N ARG A 199 -14.47 -18.55 -4.15
CA ARG A 199 -15.19 -17.31 -4.46
C ARG A 199 -14.24 -16.11 -4.47
N GLN A 200 -13.33 -16.03 -3.49
CA GLN A 200 -12.37 -14.93 -3.45
C GLN A 200 -11.47 -14.93 -4.68
N LEU A 201 -10.94 -16.09 -5.08
CA LEU A 201 -10.21 -16.27 -6.34
C LEU A 201 -11.07 -15.83 -7.52
N ALA A 202 -12.26 -16.41 -7.69
CA ALA A 202 -13.17 -16.08 -8.79
C ALA A 202 -13.41 -14.56 -8.93
N THR A 203 -13.73 -13.88 -7.83
CA THR A 203 -13.97 -12.44 -7.81
C THR A 203 -12.72 -11.63 -8.19
N VAL A 204 -11.53 -12.00 -7.68
CA VAL A 204 -10.29 -11.30 -8.05
C VAL A 204 -10.00 -11.48 -9.53
N ILE A 205 -10.12 -12.70 -10.04
CA ILE A 205 -9.85 -12.99 -11.44
C ILE A 205 -10.86 -12.20 -12.32
N ASN A 206 -12.17 -12.32 -12.06
CA ASN A 206 -13.22 -11.66 -12.85
C ASN A 206 -13.10 -10.13 -12.86
N LYS A 207 -12.83 -9.50 -11.71
CA LYS A 207 -12.67 -8.03 -11.66
C LYS A 207 -11.44 -7.56 -12.42
N ASN A 208 -10.33 -8.30 -12.37
CA ASN A 208 -9.13 -7.93 -13.13
C ASN A 208 -9.29 -8.16 -14.64
N PHE A 209 -10.09 -9.14 -15.06
CA PHE A 209 -10.46 -9.26 -16.48
C PHE A 209 -11.21 -8.04 -16.99
N LYS A 210 -12.26 -7.60 -16.27
CA LYS A 210 -13.03 -6.39 -16.63
C LYS A 210 -12.15 -5.16 -16.74
N MET A 211 -11.21 -5.02 -15.80
CA MET A 211 -10.32 -3.87 -15.73
C MET A 211 -9.34 -3.80 -16.90
N MET A 212 -8.97 -4.94 -17.49
CA MET A 212 -7.99 -5.06 -18.57
C MET A 212 -8.63 -5.17 -19.96
N ALA A 213 -9.90 -5.55 -20.07
CA ALA A 213 -10.64 -5.52 -21.34
C ALA A 213 -10.91 -4.07 -21.77
N ALA A 214 -10.43 -3.69 -22.97
CA ALA A 214 -10.54 -2.34 -23.51
C ALA A 214 -11.93 -1.99 -24.11
N SER A 215 -12.89 -2.91 -24.07
CA SER A 215 -14.22 -2.78 -24.67
C SER A 215 -15.32 -2.66 -23.61
N ASN A 216 -16.32 -1.81 -23.88
CA ASN A 216 -17.67 -1.88 -23.31
C ASN A 216 -18.36 -3.18 -23.79
N GLU A 217 -17.73 -4.34 -23.62
CA GLU A 217 -18.43 -5.62 -23.79
C GLU A 217 -19.44 -5.72 -22.65
N ASP A 218 -20.70 -5.56 -23.02
CA ASP A 218 -21.87 -5.51 -22.16
C ASP A 218 -21.82 -6.60 -21.08
N ALA A 219 -21.64 -6.15 -19.84
CA ALA A 219 -22.56 -6.34 -18.73
C ALA A 219 -23.19 -7.74 -18.49
N PHE A 220 -22.56 -8.85 -18.86
CA PHE A 220 -22.97 -10.19 -18.39
C PHE A 220 -22.02 -10.82 -17.35
N PHE A 221 -20.95 -10.11 -16.99
CA PHE A 221 -20.07 -10.48 -15.89
C PHE A 221 -20.68 -10.05 -14.55
N GLY A 222 -21.78 -10.70 -14.15
CA GLY A 222 -22.43 -10.48 -12.86
C GLY A 222 -21.94 -11.46 -11.78
N PRO A 223 -22.56 -11.43 -10.58
CA PRO A 223 -22.35 -12.43 -9.53
C PRO A 223 -22.48 -13.89 -10.02
N ALA A 224 -23.24 -14.13 -11.09
CA ALA A 224 -23.41 -15.44 -11.73
C ALA A 224 -22.10 -16.01 -12.31
N GLY A 225 -21.27 -15.16 -12.94
CA GLY A 225 -19.98 -15.58 -13.48
C GLY A 225 -18.96 -15.89 -12.38
N ASP A 226 -18.98 -15.11 -11.30
CA ASP A 226 -18.19 -15.37 -10.08
C ASP A 226 -18.58 -16.72 -9.48
N GLN A 227 -19.88 -16.98 -9.34
CA GLN A 227 -20.39 -18.23 -8.78
C GLN A 227 -20.10 -19.45 -9.67
N LEU A 228 -20.22 -19.33 -11.00
CA LEU A 228 -19.82 -20.42 -11.89
C LEU A 228 -18.31 -20.70 -11.79
N THR A 229 -17.49 -19.65 -11.77
CA THR A 229 -16.03 -19.80 -11.65
C THR A 229 -15.66 -20.45 -10.33
N GLU A 230 -16.28 -20.05 -9.21
CA GLU A 230 -16.14 -20.71 -7.91
C GLU A 230 -16.46 -22.21 -8.01
N ALA A 231 -17.64 -22.55 -8.54
CA ALA A 231 -18.11 -23.93 -8.65
C ALA A 231 -17.14 -24.79 -9.49
N ILE A 232 -16.63 -24.24 -10.60
CA ILE A 232 -15.64 -24.90 -11.45
C ILE A 232 -14.32 -25.10 -10.74
N LEU A 233 -13.81 -24.11 -9.99
CA LEU A 233 -12.58 -24.25 -9.21
C LEU A 233 -12.72 -25.32 -8.12
N MET A 234 -13.86 -25.35 -7.42
CA MET A 234 -14.17 -26.36 -6.41
C MET A 234 -14.25 -27.77 -7.02
N LEU A 235 -14.96 -27.91 -8.15
CA LEU A 235 -15.07 -29.18 -8.87
C LEU A 235 -13.72 -29.67 -9.36
N THR A 236 -12.93 -28.78 -9.96
CA THR A 236 -11.60 -29.07 -10.46
C THR A 236 -10.67 -29.55 -9.35
N LYS A 237 -10.82 -29.02 -8.11
CA LYS A 237 -10.02 -29.45 -6.96
C LYS A 237 -10.22 -30.93 -6.58
N GLN A 238 -11.33 -31.57 -6.98
CA GLN A 238 -11.58 -33.01 -6.75
C GLN A 238 -10.97 -33.93 -7.80
N THR A 239 -10.52 -33.37 -8.92
CA THR A 239 -10.00 -34.16 -10.05
C THR A 239 -8.56 -34.63 -9.77
N GLN A 240 -8.10 -35.61 -10.55
CA GLN A 240 -6.73 -36.10 -10.58
C GLN A 240 -5.75 -34.99 -10.98
N TYR A 241 -6.17 -34.06 -11.86
CA TYR A 241 -5.37 -32.91 -12.30
C TYR A 241 -6.01 -31.59 -11.85
N PRO A 242 -5.83 -31.15 -10.59
CA PRO A 242 -6.52 -29.99 -10.05
C PRO A 242 -5.86 -28.67 -10.49
N ASP A 243 -5.96 -28.31 -11.76
CA ASP A 243 -5.35 -27.12 -12.35
C ASP A 243 -6.27 -26.39 -13.34
N ILE A 244 -5.84 -25.22 -13.80
CA ILE A 244 -6.64 -24.38 -14.70
C ILE A 244 -6.91 -25.01 -16.07
N MET A 245 -6.12 -25.98 -16.52
CA MET A 245 -6.39 -26.68 -17.78
C MET A 245 -7.57 -27.64 -17.61
N THR A 246 -7.69 -28.30 -16.46
CA THR A 246 -8.85 -29.15 -16.17
C THR A 246 -10.11 -28.32 -16.00
N ALA A 247 -10.02 -27.16 -15.34
CA ALA A 247 -11.12 -26.20 -15.29
C ALA A 247 -11.58 -25.76 -16.69
N ALA A 248 -10.64 -25.48 -17.59
CA ALA A 248 -10.93 -25.15 -18.99
C ALA A 248 -11.56 -26.34 -19.75
N ALA A 249 -11.09 -27.57 -19.50
CA ALA A 249 -11.62 -28.79 -20.11
C ALA A 249 -13.07 -29.07 -19.66
N ILE A 250 -13.39 -28.87 -18.37
CA ILE A 250 -14.76 -28.97 -17.86
C ILE A 250 -15.66 -27.96 -18.58
N LEU A 251 -15.26 -26.69 -18.60
CA LEU A 251 -16.04 -25.60 -19.22
C LEU A 251 -16.24 -25.76 -20.73
N SER A 252 -15.29 -26.40 -21.41
CA SER A 252 -15.33 -26.60 -22.86
C SER A 252 -15.96 -27.94 -23.26
N SER A 253 -16.43 -28.75 -22.31
CA SER A 253 -17.08 -30.02 -22.60
C SER A 253 -18.44 -29.83 -23.29
N ASP A 254 -18.74 -30.71 -24.23
CA ASP A 254 -20.04 -30.78 -24.89
C ASP A 254 -21.14 -31.10 -23.88
N ARG A 255 -22.28 -30.40 -23.97
CA ARG A 255 -23.41 -30.57 -23.03
C ARG A 255 -22.99 -30.50 -21.56
N MET A 256 -22.00 -29.66 -21.25
CA MET A 256 -21.41 -29.48 -19.91
C MET A 256 -22.47 -29.40 -18.79
N VAL A 257 -23.51 -28.58 -18.96
CA VAL A 257 -24.53 -28.41 -17.91
C VAL A 257 -25.30 -29.70 -17.64
N GLU A 258 -25.66 -30.43 -18.68
CA GLU A 258 -26.38 -31.70 -18.56
C GLU A 258 -25.51 -32.77 -17.90
N ARG A 259 -24.23 -32.84 -18.31
CA ARG A 259 -23.23 -33.71 -17.68
C ARG A 259 -23.11 -33.43 -16.18
N LEU A 260 -23.01 -32.16 -15.78
CA LEU A 260 -22.88 -31.75 -14.38
C LEU A 260 -24.16 -31.95 -13.57
N MET A 261 -25.35 -31.79 -14.16
CA MET A 261 -26.63 -32.07 -13.50
C MET A 261 -26.84 -33.57 -13.27
N ALA A 262 -26.41 -34.42 -14.20
CA ALA A 262 -26.46 -35.88 -14.06
C ALA A 262 -25.39 -36.45 -13.13
N ALA A 263 -24.30 -35.72 -12.91
CA ALA A 263 -23.18 -36.16 -12.10
C ALA A 263 -23.53 -36.25 -10.61
N ASN A 264 -22.95 -37.23 -9.93
CA ASN A 264 -23.04 -37.36 -8.47
C ASN A 264 -22.06 -36.38 -7.79
N LEU A 265 -22.37 -35.09 -7.86
CA LEU A 265 -21.57 -34.03 -7.22
C LEU A 265 -21.76 -34.03 -5.70
N ASN A 266 -20.71 -33.67 -4.96
CA ASN A 266 -20.87 -33.45 -3.52
C ASN A 266 -21.88 -32.29 -3.27
N PRO A 267 -22.52 -32.25 -2.08
CA PRO A 267 -23.56 -31.25 -1.81
C PRO A 267 -23.07 -29.80 -1.92
N TRP A 268 -21.83 -29.52 -1.50
CA TRP A 268 -21.25 -28.17 -1.50
C TRP A 268 -21.01 -27.61 -2.90
N ILE A 269 -20.45 -28.42 -3.80
CA ILE A 269 -20.25 -28.07 -5.21
C ILE A 269 -21.61 -27.93 -5.89
N LYS A 270 -22.57 -28.81 -5.58
CA LYS A 270 -23.93 -28.72 -6.13
C LYS A 270 -24.62 -27.41 -5.75
N ILE A 271 -24.45 -26.92 -4.52
CA ILE A 271 -24.90 -25.57 -4.12
C ILE A 271 -24.20 -24.49 -4.94
N ALA A 272 -22.89 -24.57 -5.12
CA ALA A 272 -22.14 -23.60 -5.90
C ALA A 272 -22.67 -23.51 -7.35
N PHE A 273 -23.04 -24.63 -7.97
CA PHE A 273 -23.70 -24.66 -9.29
C PHE A 273 -25.19 -24.28 -9.27
N GLY A 274 -25.79 -23.99 -8.11
CA GLY A 274 -27.22 -23.78 -7.95
C GLY A 274 -27.82 -22.74 -8.90
N GLN A 275 -27.13 -21.61 -9.14
CA GLN A 275 -27.61 -20.61 -10.08
C GLN A 275 -27.63 -21.13 -11.53
N LEU A 276 -26.58 -21.85 -11.95
CA LEU A 276 -26.51 -22.46 -13.27
C LEU A 276 -27.63 -23.50 -13.46
N PHE A 277 -27.82 -24.39 -12.48
CA PHE A 277 -28.83 -25.44 -12.53
C PHE A 277 -30.26 -24.90 -12.45
N SER A 278 -30.52 -23.87 -11.64
CA SER A 278 -31.83 -23.21 -11.58
C SER A 278 -32.19 -22.52 -12.91
N SER A 279 -31.18 -22.13 -13.68
CA SER A 279 -31.34 -21.49 -14.99
C SER A 279 -31.39 -22.50 -16.14
N ALA A 280 -31.37 -23.81 -15.86
CA ALA A 280 -31.31 -24.89 -16.85
C ALA A 280 -32.49 -24.86 -17.86
N GLY A 281 -33.62 -24.27 -17.50
CA GLY A 281 -34.77 -24.07 -18.40
C GLY A 281 -34.63 -22.87 -19.36
N SER A 282 -33.57 -22.06 -19.25
CA SER A 282 -33.32 -20.88 -20.09
C SER A 282 -31.99 -21.02 -20.83
N GLU A 283 -32.03 -21.59 -22.03
CA GLU A 283 -30.83 -21.82 -22.87
C GLU A 283 -29.99 -20.55 -23.07
N LYS A 284 -30.65 -19.40 -23.31
CA LYS A 284 -29.96 -18.11 -23.48
C LYS A 284 -29.18 -17.69 -22.23
N THR A 285 -29.75 -17.90 -21.05
CA THR A 285 -29.10 -17.53 -19.78
C THR A 285 -27.90 -18.44 -19.50
N ILE A 286 -28.06 -19.75 -19.70
CA ILE A 286 -26.99 -20.73 -19.56
C ILE A 286 -25.82 -20.41 -20.49
N ALA A 287 -26.12 -20.20 -21.78
CA ALA A 287 -25.11 -19.89 -22.78
C ALA A 287 -24.35 -18.60 -22.42
N GLY A 288 -25.04 -17.59 -21.88
CA GLY A 288 -24.41 -16.37 -21.38
C GLY A 288 -23.46 -16.59 -20.22
N ILE A 289 -23.87 -17.33 -19.17
CA ILE A 289 -23.04 -17.61 -17.98
C ILE A 289 -21.85 -18.51 -18.38
N ALA A 290 -22.10 -19.61 -19.10
CA ALA A 290 -21.07 -20.56 -19.51
C ALA A 290 -20.09 -19.96 -20.51
N GLY A 291 -20.57 -19.18 -21.49
CA GLY A 291 -19.73 -18.48 -22.45
C GLY A 291 -18.79 -17.49 -21.79
N THR A 292 -19.28 -16.79 -20.76
CA THR A 292 -18.47 -15.87 -19.95
C THR A 292 -17.31 -16.58 -19.24
N ALA A 293 -17.59 -17.68 -18.52
CA ALA A 293 -16.55 -18.45 -17.85
C ALA A 293 -15.61 -19.14 -18.85
N SER A 294 -16.12 -19.69 -19.95
CA SER A 294 -15.29 -20.32 -20.98
C SER A 294 -14.31 -19.33 -21.63
N LEU A 295 -14.77 -18.12 -21.95
CA LEU A 295 -13.91 -17.05 -22.48
C LEU A 295 -12.78 -16.70 -21.50
N MET A 296 -13.11 -16.63 -20.21
CA MET A 296 -12.15 -16.37 -19.14
C MET A 296 -11.02 -17.40 -19.12
N PHE A 297 -11.35 -18.68 -19.02
CA PHE A 297 -10.34 -19.75 -18.93
C PHE A 297 -9.58 -19.93 -20.25
N THR A 298 -10.23 -19.75 -21.40
CA THR A 298 -9.57 -19.79 -22.71
C THR A 298 -8.48 -18.72 -22.86
N ARG A 299 -8.66 -17.55 -22.23
CA ARG A 299 -7.62 -16.50 -22.21
C ARG A 299 -6.38 -16.90 -21.41
N PHE A 300 -6.49 -17.83 -20.46
CA PHE A 300 -5.35 -18.39 -19.71
C PHE A 300 -4.59 -19.48 -20.46
N MET A 301 -5.25 -20.13 -21.42
CA MET A 301 -4.69 -21.19 -22.25
C MET A 301 -3.73 -20.62 -23.31
N LYS A 302 -2.64 -19.97 -22.87
CA LYS A 302 -1.60 -19.42 -23.74
C LYS A 302 -0.30 -20.18 -23.57
N LYS A 303 0.23 -20.67 -24.69
CA LYS A 303 1.44 -21.51 -24.77
C LYS A 303 2.63 -21.02 -23.93
N ASN A 304 2.85 -19.71 -23.88
CA ASN A 304 4.03 -19.13 -23.24
C ASN A 304 3.88 -18.87 -21.73
N THR A 305 2.66 -18.86 -21.20
CA THR A 305 2.38 -18.44 -19.82
C THR A 305 1.70 -19.53 -18.99
N LEU A 306 1.00 -20.46 -19.64
CA LEU A 306 0.23 -21.52 -18.99
C LEU A 306 1.06 -22.39 -18.04
N GLY A 307 2.32 -22.66 -18.39
CA GLY A 307 3.25 -23.45 -17.57
C GLY A 307 3.54 -22.89 -16.18
N CYS A 308 3.28 -21.61 -15.94
CA CYS A 308 3.44 -20.99 -14.63
C CYS A 308 2.24 -21.26 -13.70
N PHE A 309 1.11 -21.73 -14.24
CA PHE A 309 -0.14 -21.92 -13.49
C PHE A 309 -0.55 -23.38 -13.37
N VAL A 310 0.23 -24.29 -13.95
CA VAL A 310 -0.07 -25.73 -14.06
C VAL A 310 1.10 -26.52 -13.48
N GLY A 311 0.78 -27.57 -12.72
CA GLY A 311 1.78 -28.44 -12.09
C GLY A 311 2.01 -28.11 -10.62
N LYS A 312 3.11 -28.65 -10.07
CA LYS A 312 3.43 -28.51 -8.65
C LYS A 312 3.85 -27.08 -8.33
N THR A 313 3.15 -26.43 -7.40
CA THR A 313 3.52 -25.10 -6.91
C THR A 313 4.91 -25.11 -6.26
N THR A 314 5.79 -24.25 -6.77
CA THR A 314 7.10 -23.96 -6.16
C THR A 314 7.11 -22.63 -5.43
N LEU A 315 6.25 -21.70 -5.85
CA LEU A 315 6.07 -20.40 -5.21
C LEU A 315 5.63 -20.61 -3.75
N PRO A 316 6.28 -19.98 -2.76
CA PRO A 316 5.90 -20.15 -1.37
C PRO A 316 4.53 -19.51 -1.12
N LEU A 317 3.56 -20.33 -0.70
CA LEU A 317 2.21 -19.89 -0.31
C LEU A 317 2.19 -19.17 1.06
N GLU A 318 3.28 -19.30 1.83
CA GLU A 318 3.51 -18.55 3.07
C GLU A 318 4.89 -17.89 3.01
N ILE A 319 4.94 -16.59 3.29
CA ILE A 319 6.17 -15.80 3.31
C ILE A 319 6.55 -15.43 4.75
N LYS A 320 7.80 -15.68 5.15
CA LYS A 320 8.33 -15.40 6.50
C LYS A 320 9.82 -15.03 6.45
N GLY A 321 10.27 -14.18 7.36
CA GLY A 321 11.67 -13.79 7.51
C GLY A 321 12.28 -13.26 6.21
N LYS A 322 13.51 -13.67 5.90
CA LYS A 322 14.26 -13.23 4.71
C LYS A 322 13.79 -13.92 3.42
N GLN A 323 12.51 -13.76 3.10
CA GLN A 323 11.94 -14.17 1.82
C GLN A 323 11.44 -12.95 1.06
N MET A 324 11.65 -12.96 -0.25
CA MET A 324 11.13 -11.94 -1.16
C MET A 324 10.41 -12.65 -2.31
N ILE A 325 9.13 -12.31 -2.52
CA ILE A 325 8.35 -12.76 -3.66
C ILE A 325 8.12 -11.55 -4.58
N ILE A 326 8.52 -11.68 -5.83
CA ILE A 326 8.34 -10.64 -6.85
C ILE A 326 7.29 -11.10 -7.85
N PHE A 327 6.22 -10.33 -7.97
CA PHE A 327 5.19 -10.47 -8.98
C PHE A 327 5.52 -9.53 -10.15
N GLY A 328 5.94 -10.09 -11.28
CA GLY A 328 6.33 -9.34 -12.47
C GLY A 328 5.27 -9.38 -13.54
N LEU A 329 4.74 -8.22 -13.95
CA LEU A 329 3.77 -8.16 -15.04
C LEU A 329 4.46 -8.08 -16.40
N ASP A 330 4.18 -9.05 -17.28
CA ASP A 330 4.50 -8.95 -18.71
C ASP A 330 3.54 -7.94 -19.37
N ARG A 331 4.07 -6.78 -19.75
CA ARG A 331 3.26 -5.71 -20.36
C ARG A 331 2.78 -6.06 -21.77
N GLU A 332 3.50 -6.90 -22.51
CA GLU A 332 3.08 -7.35 -23.84
C GLU A 332 1.92 -8.34 -23.75
N ARG A 333 1.86 -9.10 -22.66
CA ARG A 333 0.86 -10.16 -22.44
C ARG A 333 -0.09 -9.86 -21.29
N ARG A 334 -0.23 -8.58 -20.93
CA ARG A 334 -0.97 -8.11 -19.73
C ARG A 334 -2.36 -8.72 -19.63
N ASP A 335 -3.11 -8.73 -20.71
CA ASP A 335 -4.50 -9.21 -20.72
C ASP A 335 -4.64 -10.71 -20.45
N ALA A 336 -3.59 -11.49 -20.77
CA ALA A 336 -3.56 -12.93 -20.55
C ALA A 336 -3.02 -13.30 -19.16
N VAL A 337 -2.00 -12.60 -18.67
CA VAL A 337 -1.33 -12.96 -17.40
C VAL A 337 -1.87 -12.21 -16.18
N GLY A 338 -2.39 -11.00 -16.40
CA GLY A 338 -2.74 -10.06 -15.35
C GLY A 338 -3.76 -10.59 -14.34
N PRO A 339 -4.90 -11.16 -14.77
CA PRO A 339 -5.91 -11.66 -13.85
C PRO A 339 -5.41 -12.77 -12.92
N LEU A 340 -4.71 -13.80 -13.43
CA LEU A 340 -4.17 -14.87 -12.58
C LEU A 340 -3.00 -14.41 -11.72
N LEU A 341 -2.10 -13.57 -12.26
CA LEU A 341 -1.02 -12.98 -11.47
C LEU A 341 -1.57 -12.17 -10.29
N CYS A 342 -2.59 -11.35 -10.55
CA CYS A 342 -3.25 -10.57 -9.51
C CYS A 342 -3.92 -11.46 -8.46
N SER A 343 -4.58 -12.53 -8.89
CA SER A 343 -5.20 -13.49 -7.97
C SER A 343 -4.19 -14.20 -7.08
N ILE A 344 -3.05 -14.65 -7.64
CA ILE A 344 -2.00 -15.28 -6.84
C ILE A 344 -1.36 -14.28 -5.89
N LEU A 345 -1.09 -13.05 -6.34
CA LEU A 345 -0.61 -11.97 -5.46
C LEU A 345 -1.59 -11.74 -4.31
N HIS A 346 -2.88 -11.58 -4.63
CA HIS A 346 -3.93 -11.35 -3.66
C HIS A 346 -3.99 -12.46 -2.63
N MET A 347 -4.05 -13.71 -3.09
CA MET A 347 -4.12 -14.87 -2.20
C MET A 347 -2.85 -15.03 -1.36
N THR A 348 -1.67 -14.74 -1.92
CA THR A 348 -0.40 -14.77 -1.20
C THR A 348 -0.42 -13.78 -0.04
N VAL A 349 -0.86 -12.55 -0.28
CA VAL A 349 -0.96 -11.51 0.77
C VAL A 349 -2.06 -11.87 1.77
N ALA A 350 -3.26 -12.21 1.30
CA ALA A 350 -4.41 -12.54 2.15
C ALA A 350 -4.10 -13.72 3.08
N LYS A 351 -3.51 -14.79 2.56
CA LYS A 351 -3.09 -15.95 3.36
C LYS A 351 -2.00 -15.58 4.36
N ALA A 352 -1.05 -14.75 3.96
CA ALA A 352 0.06 -14.32 4.81
C ALA A 352 -0.37 -13.46 6.00
N ILE A 353 -1.53 -12.80 5.94
CA ILE A 353 -2.08 -11.93 7.00
C ILE A 353 -3.40 -12.46 7.60
N ALA A 354 -3.88 -13.63 7.17
CA ALA A 354 -5.08 -14.27 7.71
C ALA A 354 -4.95 -14.65 9.20
N LYS A 355 -3.71 -14.77 9.68
CA LYS A 355 -3.37 -14.96 11.09
C LYS A 355 -2.29 -13.95 11.49
N LYS A 356 -2.23 -13.65 12.79
CA LYS A 356 -1.20 -12.77 13.33
C LYS A 356 0.20 -13.30 13.02
N ARG A 357 0.99 -12.49 12.32
CA ARG A 357 2.37 -12.79 11.98
C ARG A 357 3.32 -12.53 13.15
N GLN A 358 4.54 -13.05 13.03
CA GLN A 358 5.65 -12.77 13.94
C GLN A 358 6.52 -11.59 13.47
N ASP A 359 6.46 -11.28 12.17
CA ASP A 359 7.24 -10.22 11.53
C ASP A 359 6.36 -9.33 10.62
N PRO A 360 6.73 -8.03 10.46
CA PRO A 360 6.05 -7.15 9.51
C PRO A 360 6.22 -7.63 8.06
N LEU A 361 5.12 -7.78 7.34
CA LEU A 361 5.11 -8.08 5.90
C LEU A 361 5.06 -6.79 5.09
N VAL A 362 6.15 -6.49 4.39
CA VAL A 362 6.20 -5.33 3.50
C VAL A 362 5.61 -5.71 2.14
N VAL A 363 4.46 -5.14 1.80
CA VAL A 363 3.79 -5.33 0.52
C VAL A 363 3.96 -4.08 -0.31
N VAL A 364 4.66 -4.17 -1.43
CA VAL A 364 5.01 -3.04 -2.28
C VAL A 364 4.28 -3.17 -3.61
N LEU A 365 3.41 -2.21 -3.89
CA LEU A 365 2.65 -2.12 -5.14
C LEU A 365 3.02 -0.81 -5.83
N ASP A 366 3.93 -0.83 -6.81
CA ASP A 366 4.47 0.38 -7.46
C ASP A 366 3.40 1.20 -8.21
N GLU A 367 2.42 0.51 -8.82
CA GLU A 367 1.33 1.10 -9.57
C GLU A 367 0.02 0.37 -9.25
N VAL A 368 -0.63 0.74 -8.13
CA VAL A 368 -1.88 0.14 -7.66
C VAL A 368 -3.00 0.17 -8.72
N PRO A 369 -3.24 1.26 -9.48
CA PRO A 369 -4.30 1.28 -10.49
C PRO A 369 -4.05 0.37 -11.70
N SER A 370 -2.91 -0.34 -11.76
CA SER A 370 -2.64 -1.34 -12.80
C SER A 370 -3.24 -2.72 -12.53
N LEU A 371 -3.69 -2.97 -11.29
CA LEU A 371 -4.35 -4.19 -10.82
C LEU A 371 -5.50 -3.86 -9.85
N TYR A 372 -6.50 -4.74 -9.74
CA TYR A 372 -7.59 -4.58 -8.78
C TYR A 372 -7.48 -5.63 -7.67
N LEU A 373 -7.26 -5.17 -6.42
CA LEU A 373 -7.20 -6.02 -5.23
C LEU A 373 -8.42 -5.74 -4.35
N PRO A 374 -9.47 -6.59 -4.39
CA PRO A 374 -10.73 -6.37 -3.67
C PRO A 374 -10.58 -6.05 -2.19
N ASP A 375 -9.62 -6.68 -1.50
CA ASP A 375 -9.45 -6.58 -0.05
C ASP A 375 -8.36 -5.59 0.35
N LEU A 376 -7.72 -4.89 -0.60
CA LEU A 376 -6.63 -3.95 -0.30
C LEU A 376 -7.05 -2.87 0.70
N PHE A 377 -8.28 -2.37 0.59
CA PHE A 377 -8.81 -1.39 1.54
C PHE A 377 -9.01 -2.01 2.95
N ARG A 378 -9.40 -3.29 3.04
CA ARG A 378 -9.51 -4.02 4.31
C ARG A 378 -8.13 -4.24 4.91
N TRP A 379 -7.15 -4.65 4.12
CA TRP A 379 -5.78 -4.86 4.59
C TRP A 379 -5.18 -3.59 5.21
N LEU A 380 -5.45 -2.42 4.62
CA LEU A 380 -4.99 -1.13 5.15
C LEU A 380 -5.64 -0.72 6.48
N ASN A 381 -6.89 -1.14 6.72
CA ASN A 381 -7.68 -0.71 7.88
C ASN A 381 -7.66 -1.73 9.02
N GLU A 382 -7.78 -3.01 8.69
CA GLU A 382 -8.03 -4.11 9.62
C GLU A 382 -6.78 -4.95 9.87
N SER A 383 -5.91 -5.15 8.87
CA SER A 383 -4.78 -6.10 8.95
C SER A 383 -3.48 -5.52 9.51
N ARG A 384 -3.56 -4.40 10.26
CA ARG A 384 -2.37 -3.72 10.80
C ARG A 384 -1.71 -4.53 11.90
N SER A 385 -2.49 -5.18 12.76
CA SER A 385 -1.96 -5.96 13.90
C SER A 385 -1.44 -7.33 13.47
N GLU A 386 -1.89 -7.76 12.30
CA GLU A 386 -1.58 -9.00 11.59
C GLU A 386 -0.25 -8.88 10.84
N GLY A 387 0.27 -7.65 10.68
CA GLY A 387 1.60 -7.37 10.14
C GLY A 387 1.61 -6.80 8.72
N PHE A 388 0.46 -6.42 8.14
CA PHE A 388 0.43 -5.80 6.81
C PHE A 388 1.08 -4.40 6.82
N CYS A 389 2.13 -4.23 6.02
CA CYS A 389 2.82 -2.96 5.83
C CYS A 389 2.82 -2.58 4.33
N GLY A 390 1.74 -1.94 3.88
CA GLY A 390 1.54 -1.56 2.49
C GLY A 390 2.33 -0.31 2.08
N ILE A 391 3.11 -0.41 1.01
CA ILE A 391 3.70 0.71 0.26
C ILE A 391 3.01 0.76 -1.11
N LEU A 392 2.16 1.76 -1.29
CA LEU A 392 1.22 1.85 -2.39
C LEU A 392 1.55 3.05 -3.26
N GLY A 393 1.95 2.80 -4.50
CA GLY A 393 2.24 3.81 -5.51
C GLY A 393 1.08 4.00 -6.49
N TRP A 394 0.79 5.24 -6.85
CA TRP A 394 -0.10 5.58 -7.96
C TRP A 394 0.22 6.96 -8.51
N GLN A 395 -0.27 7.26 -9.72
CA GLN A 395 0.12 8.52 -10.38
C GLN A 395 -0.66 9.72 -9.87
N ASN A 396 -1.99 9.59 -9.91
CA ASN A 396 -2.92 10.63 -9.53
C ASN A 396 -4.24 10.02 -9.02
N MET A 397 -5.08 10.84 -8.41
CA MET A 397 -6.34 10.38 -7.84
C MET A 397 -7.34 9.96 -8.91
N GLY A 398 -7.41 10.65 -10.05
CA GLY A 398 -8.34 10.30 -11.14
C GLY A 398 -8.16 8.86 -11.63
N GLN A 399 -6.92 8.40 -11.80
CA GLN A 399 -6.62 7.02 -12.20
C GLN A 399 -7.03 6.01 -11.12
N LEU A 400 -6.79 6.33 -9.84
CA LEU A 400 -7.20 5.45 -8.74
C LEU A 400 -8.73 5.38 -8.64
N GLU A 401 -9.43 6.52 -8.75
CA GLU A 401 -10.89 6.61 -8.72
C GLU A 401 -11.53 5.87 -9.91
N LYS A 402 -10.93 5.91 -11.09
CA LYS A 402 -11.40 5.18 -12.28
C LYS A 402 -11.49 3.67 -12.04
N TYR A 403 -10.51 3.08 -11.37
CA TYR A 403 -10.40 1.62 -11.24
C TYR A 403 -10.94 1.07 -9.92
N TYR A 404 -10.77 1.79 -8.81
CA TYR A 404 -11.26 1.37 -7.50
C TYR A 404 -12.63 1.96 -7.15
N GLY A 405 -13.09 2.98 -7.89
CA GLY A 405 -14.25 3.77 -7.54
C GLY A 405 -13.89 4.90 -6.56
N LYS A 406 -14.65 6.00 -6.64
CA LYS A 406 -14.38 7.23 -5.88
C LYS A 406 -14.34 7.05 -4.37
N GLU A 407 -15.28 6.27 -3.83
CA GLU A 407 -15.39 6.03 -2.38
C GLU A 407 -14.22 5.19 -1.84
N VAL A 408 -13.88 4.10 -2.54
CA VAL A 408 -12.77 3.22 -2.15
C VAL A 408 -11.44 3.95 -2.27
N ALA A 409 -11.22 4.71 -3.36
CA ALA A 409 -10.00 5.51 -3.55
C ALA A 409 -9.78 6.53 -2.41
N LYS A 410 -10.84 7.26 -2.02
CA LYS A 410 -10.80 8.18 -0.87
C LYS A 410 -10.50 7.45 0.44
N THR A 411 -11.11 6.29 0.63
CA THR A 411 -10.89 5.43 1.81
C THR A 411 -9.45 4.92 1.88
N MET A 412 -8.88 4.50 0.75
CA MET A 412 -7.47 4.08 0.66
C MET A 412 -6.51 5.22 0.99
N LEU A 413 -6.74 6.41 0.45
CA LEU A 413 -5.94 7.60 0.76
C LEU A 413 -6.06 7.97 2.26
N GLY A 414 -7.26 7.87 2.83
CA GLY A 414 -7.53 8.12 4.25
C GLY A 414 -6.86 7.10 5.17
N ALA A 415 -6.90 5.82 4.81
CA ALA A 415 -6.33 4.73 5.57
C ALA A 415 -4.79 4.79 5.63
N CYS A 416 -4.14 5.30 4.59
CA CYS A 416 -2.69 5.51 4.56
C CYS A 416 -2.27 6.65 5.48
N GLY A 417 -1.72 6.32 6.65
CA GLY A 417 -1.19 7.30 7.60
C GLY A 417 0.01 8.06 7.05
N THR A 418 0.88 7.39 6.29
CA THR A 418 2.02 8.03 5.62
C THR A 418 1.69 8.40 4.19
N LYS A 419 2.07 9.61 3.76
CA LYS A 419 1.89 10.08 2.38
C LYS A 419 3.15 10.76 1.87
N PHE A 420 3.61 10.35 0.70
CA PHE A 420 4.56 11.06 -0.14
C PHE A 420 3.80 11.62 -1.34
N ILE A 421 3.66 12.94 -1.40
CA ILE A 421 2.94 13.64 -2.47
C ILE A 421 3.97 14.38 -3.31
N PHE A 422 4.36 13.77 -4.43
CA PHE A 422 5.15 14.41 -5.48
C PHE A 422 4.23 15.20 -6.42
N ASN A 423 4.77 15.71 -7.53
CA ASN A 423 3.98 16.35 -8.57
C ASN A 423 2.93 15.36 -9.13
N PRO A 424 1.62 15.56 -8.92
CA PRO A 424 0.58 14.62 -9.37
C PRO A 424 0.31 14.68 -10.88
N GLY A 425 0.81 15.70 -11.59
CA GLY A 425 0.61 15.87 -13.04
C GLY A 425 -0.78 16.35 -13.46
N GLU A 426 -1.75 16.44 -12.55
CA GLU A 426 -3.11 16.91 -12.82
C GLU A 426 -3.60 17.93 -11.78
N GLU A 427 -4.46 18.85 -12.20
CA GLU A 427 -4.96 19.93 -11.35
C GLU A 427 -5.89 19.43 -10.23
N GLU A 428 -6.77 18.47 -10.52
CA GLU A 428 -7.76 17.98 -9.55
C GLU A 428 -7.08 17.39 -8.30
N SER A 429 -6.12 16.48 -8.49
CA SER A 429 -5.28 15.96 -7.42
C SER A 429 -4.53 17.07 -6.68
N ALA A 430 -3.97 18.07 -7.40
CA ALA A 430 -3.27 19.18 -6.77
C ALA A 430 -4.19 20.04 -5.89
N ARG A 431 -5.45 20.29 -6.32
CA ARG A 431 -6.46 20.98 -5.52
C ARG A 431 -6.83 20.18 -4.28
N LEU A 432 -7.02 18.86 -4.42
CA LEU A 432 -7.29 17.97 -3.29
C LEU A 432 -6.17 18.02 -2.25
N PHE A 433 -4.90 17.86 -2.66
CA PHE A 433 -3.78 17.86 -1.72
C PHE A 433 -3.52 19.24 -1.10
N SER A 434 -3.79 20.31 -1.84
CA SER A 434 -3.75 21.67 -1.33
C SER A 434 -4.79 21.89 -0.22
N ALA A 435 -6.04 21.45 -0.45
CA ALA A 435 -7.09 21.47 0.56
C ALA A 435 -6.75 20.56 1.76
N TYR A 436 -6.13 19.40 1.52
CA TYR A 436 -5.69 18.48 2.56
C TYR A 436 -4.65 19.10 3.52
N LEU A 437 -3.79 19.99 3.01
CA LEU A 437 -2.78 20.68 3.80
C LEU A 437 -3.33 21.87 4.59
N GLY A 438 -4.47 22.42 4.17
CA GLY A 438 -5.12 23.56 4.80
C GLY A 438 -4.37 24.88 4.62
N ASP A 439 -4.81 25.87 5.40
CA ASP A 439 -4.36 27.25 5.30
C ASP A 439 -3.41 27.60 6.45
N GLU A 440 -2.51 28.55 6.21
CA GLU A 440 -1.63 29.17 7.20
C GLU A 440 -1.97 30.67 7.34
N GLU A 441 -1.83 31.18 8.57
CA GLU A 441 -1.98 32.60 8.87
C GLU A 441 -0.67 33.36 8.59
N ILE A 442 -0.76 34.44 7.82
CA ILE A 442 0.33 35.36 7.55
C ILE A 442 0.01 36.73 8.13
N LYS A 443 1.00 37.32 8.80
CA LYS A 443 0.98 38.72 9.19
C LYS A 443 1.52 39.60 8.06
N TYR A 444 0.63 40.29 7.36
CA TYR A 444 1.03 41.30 6.38
C TYR A 444 1.34 42.60 7.11
N LYS A 445 2.57 43.10 6.97
CA LYS A 445 2.95 44.44 7.43
C LYS A 445 2.91 45.39 6.24
N GLN A 446 1.90 46.25 6.18
CA GLN A 446 1.85 47.33 5.20
C GLN A 446 2.54 48.55 5.79
N LYS A 447 3.59 49.02 5.10
CA LYS A 447 4.27 50.27 5.44
C LYS A 447 3.78 51.36 4.49
N SER A 448 3.03 52.30 5.01
CA SER A 448 2.57 53.47 4.26
C SER A 448 3.46 54.65 4.61
N LYS A 449 4.08 55.26 3.61
CA LYS A 449 4.81 56.53 3.77
C LYS A 449 3.99 57.65 3.16
N SER A 450 3.67 58.66 3.96
CA SER A 450 3.06 59.90 3.48
C SER A 450 4.06 61.05 3.60
N THR A 451 4.05 61.93 2.61
CA THR A 451 4.89 63.14 2.58
C THR A 451 3.95 64.32 2.34
N GLY A 452 3.77 65.16 3.34
CA GLY A 452 2.97 66.38 3.27
C GLY A 452 3.48 67.40 4.29
N GLY A 453 3.66 68.65 3.86
CA GLY A 453 4.08 69.75 4.76
C GLY A 453 5.52 69.67 5.30
N GLY A 454 6.46 69.08 4.56
CA GLY A 454 7.88 69.07 4.94
C GLY A 454 8.31 68.05 6.00
N LYS A 455 7.39 67.21 6.50
CA LYS A 455 7.71 66.06 7.37
C LYS A 455 7.22 64.75 6.76
N SER A 456 8.07 63.73 6.76
CA SER A 456 7.71 62.37 6.33
C SER A 456 7.16 61.58 7.52
N SER A 457 5.97 60.98 7.36
CA SER A 457 5.42 60.06 8.35
C SER A 457 5.39 58.63 7.78
N THR A 458 5.76 57.65 8.59
CA THR A 458 5.67 56.23 8.23
C THR A 458 4.67 55.56 9.17
N SER A 459 3.57 55.05 8.63
CA SER A 459 2.62 54.20 9.35
C SER A 459 2.87 52.73 9.00
N ILE A 460 2.83 51.86 10.02
CA ILE A 460 2.94 50.41 9.85
C ILE A 460 1.63 49.80 10.33
N SER A 461 0.79 49.32 9.41
CA SER A 461 -0.38 48.54 9.75
C SER A 461 -0.05 47.04 9.65
N GLU A 462 -0.49 46.27 10.65
CA GLU A 462 -0.40 44.81 10.64
C GLU A 462 -1.79 44.25 10.37
N GLN A 463 -1.92 43.44 9.32
CA GLN A 463 -3.15 42.75 8.95
C GLN A 463 -2.89 41.24 8.92
N ASP A 464 -3.68 40.49 9.68
CA ASP A 464 -3.68 39.03 9.62
C ASP A 464 -4.51 38.57 8.42
N LYS A 465 -3.94 37.73 7.55
CA LYS A 465 -4.61 37.10 6.40
C LYS A 465 -4.31 35.61 6.38
N THR A 466 -5.18 34.83 5.76
CA THR A 466 -4.93 33.41 5.49
C THR A 466 -4.46 33.20 4.04
N ARG A 467 -3.59 32.22 3.84
CA ARG A 467 -3.27 31.65 2.51
C ARG A 467 -3.17 30.15 2.61
N LYS A 468 -3.24 29.45 1.47
CA LYS A 468 -2.99 28.00 1.46
C LYS A 468 -1.54 27.72 1.87
N LEU A 469 -1.34 26.69 2.69
CA LEU A 469 0.01 26.26 3.09
C LEU A 469 0.84 25.87 1.86
N PHE A 470 0.19 25.26 0.87
CA PHE A 470 0.79 24.93 -0.41
C PHE A 470 -0.26 25.00 -1.53
N GLU A 471 -0.02 25.87 -2.52
CA GLU A 471 -0.95 26.12 -3.62
C GLU A 471 -1.00 24.94 -4.62
N PRO A 472 -2.14 24.70 -5.30
CA PRO A 472 -2.23 23.67 -6.34
C PRO A 472 -1.17 23.84 -7.42
N ALA A 473 -0.91 25.08 -7.84
CA ALA A 473 0.14 25.39 -8.81
C ALA A 473 1.56 25.06 -8.32
N GLN A 474 1.80 25.06 -7.00
CA GLN A 474 3.10 24.68 -6.44
C GLN A 474 3.31 23.16 -6.52
N PHE A 475 2.25 22.34 -6.35
CA PHE A 475 2.34 20.89 -6.57
C PHE A 475 2.74 20.55 -8.01
N LEU A 476 2.13 21.23 -8.99
CA LEU A 476 2.41 21.03 -10.41
C LEU A 476 3.81 21.51 -10.83
N LYS A 477 4.48 22.31 -10.00
CA LYS A 477 5.83 22.82 -10.22
C LYS A 477 6.89 22.14 -9.34
N LEU A 478 6.53 21.08 -8.60
CA LEU A 478 7.48 20.31 -7.81
C LEU A 478 8.50 19.62 -8.74
N PRO A 479 9.82 19.85 -8.56
CA PRO A 479 10.83 19.13 -9.31
C PRO A 479 10.91 17.66 -8.88
N PRO A 480 11.46 16.78 -9.74
CA PRO A 480 11.65 15.36 -9.40
C PRO A 480 12.38 15.17 -8.06
N GLY A 481 11.89 14.23 -7.24
CA GLY A 481 12.46 13.94 -5.92
C GLY A 481 12.12 14.93 -4.80
N LYS A 482 11.38 16.01 -5.10
CA LYS A 482 10.80 16.91 -4.10
C LYS A 482 9.33 16.56 -3.88
N CYS A 483 8.95 16.39 -2.61
CA CYS A 483 7.59 16.02 -2.23
C CYS A 483 7.14 16.74 -0.96
N ILE A 484 5.82 16.70 -0.74
CA ILE A 484 5.25 16.86 0.58
C ILE A 484 5.23 15.49 1.24
N PHE A 485 5.82 15.39 2.43
CA PHE A 485 5.83 14.17 3.23
C PHE A 485 5.00 14.36 4.48
N ILE A 486 4.07 13.45 4.73
CA ILE A 486 3.16 13.46 5.88
C ILE A 486 3.29 12.11 6.57
N ASN A 487 3.50 12.10 7.89
CA ASN A 487 3.53 10.88 8.68
C ASN A 487 3.09 11.17 10.13
N PRO A 488 2.30 10.30 10.77
CA PRO A 488 1.70 10.60 12.08
C PRO A 488 2.70 10.80 13.21
N ALA A 489 3.91 10.24 13.10
CA ALA A 489 4.96 10.39 14.10
C ALA A 489 5.68 11.73 14.05
N TYR A 490 5.50 12.51 12.96
CA TYR A 490 5.98 13.88 12.85
C TYR A 490 4.95 14.80 13.49
N CYS A 491 5.03 14.90 14.81
CA CYS A 491 4.01 15.54 15.64
C CYS A 491 4.65 16.48 16.67
N ASN A 492 3.85 17.42 17.17
CA ASN A 492 4.21 18.27 18.32
C ASN A 492 3.42 17.82 19.57
N GLN A 493 3.16 18.69 20.53
CA GLN A 493 2.38 18.35 21.73
C GLN A 493 0.87 18.24 21.44
N ASN A 494 0.36 19.01 20.47
CA ASN A 494 -1.07 19.18 20.22
C ASN A 494 -1.53 18.64 18.86
N GLU A 495 -0.61 18.45 17.92
CA GLU A 495 -0.90 18.13 16.52
C GLU A 495 -0.09 16.92 16.06
N ALA A 496 -0.75 16.02 15.34
CA ALA A 496 -0.13 14.89 14.65
C ALA A 496 -0.04 15.14 13.14
N SER A 497 0.78 14.36 12.44
CA SER A 497 0.88 14.40 10.96
C SER A 497 1.27 15.77 10.39
N VAL A 498 2.17 16.49 11.05
CA VAL A 498 2.67 17.79 10.59
C VAL A 498 3.43 17.59 9.27
N PRO A 499 3.02 18.25 8.17
CA PRO A 499 3.60 18.02 6.84
C PRO A 499 5.02 18.56 6.75
N LEU A 500 5.86 17.94 5.92
CA LEU A 500 7.20 18.39 5.59
C LEU A 500 7.33 18.62 4.08
N LEU A 501 7.75 19.81 3.67
CA LEU A 501 8.27 20.02 2.31
C LEU A 501 9.71 19.52 2.25
N LYS A 502 9.95 18.43 1.51
CA LYS A 502 11.24 17.72 1.52
C LYS A 502 11.73 17.43 0.11
N THR A 503 12.97 17.84 -0.17
CA THR A 503 13.76 17.24 -1.25
C THR A 503 14.45 16.00 -0.69
N ILE A 504 14.12 14.83 -1.24
CA ILE A 504 14.72 13.57 -0.83
C ILE A 504 16.08 13.44 -1.53
N LYS A 505 17.16 13.51 -0.74
CA LYS A 505 18.53 13.31 -1.23
C LYS A 505 18.92 11.86 -0.99
N ILE A 506 19.09 11.10 -2.07
CA ILE A 506 19.53 9.72 -2.02
C ILE A 506 21.06 9.67 -1.79
N PRO A 507 21.55 8.98 -0.74
CA PRO A 507 22.99 8.83 -0.52
C PRO A 507 23.66 8.04 -1.66
N LYS A 508 24.94 8.34 -1.93
CA LYS A 508 25.74 7.65 -2.95
C LYS A 508 25.72 6.13 -2.79
N VAL A 509 25.74 5.63 -1.55
CA VAL A 509 25.65 4.20 -1.26
C VAL A 509 24.41 3.54 -1.87
N LEU A 510 23.23 4.18 -1.83
CA LEU A 510 22.03 3.62 -2.44
C LEU A 510 22.09 3.65 -3.97
N ILE A 511 22.71 4.69 -4.54
CA ILE A 511 22.96 4.78 -5.99
C ILE A 511 23.91 3.65 -6.44
N ASN A 512 24.97 3.40 -5.67
CA ASN A 512 25.90 2.30 -5.94
C ASN A 512 25.19 0.93 -5.82
N ILE A 513 24.28 0.76 -4.86
CA ILE A 513 23.47 -0.46 -4.76
C ILE A 513 22.61 -0.65 -6.01
N GLU A 514 21.99 0.40 -6.54
CA GLU A 514 21.21 0.31 -7.79
C GLU A 514 22.09 -0.10 -8.98
N GLN A 515 23.28 0.51 -9.12
CA GLN A 515 24.24 0.12 -10.17
C GLN A 515 24.73 -1.33 -10.00
N GLU A 516 25.02 -1.77 -8.77
CA GLU A 516 25.35 -3.16 -8.47
C GLU A 516 24.19 -4.09 -8.83
N ASN A 517 22.95 -3.70 -8.54
CA ASN A 517 21.76 -4.49 -8.85
C ASN A 517 21.62 -4.71 -10.35
N ASP A 518 21.81 -3.67 -11.16
CA ASP A 518 21.83 -3.74 -12.62
C ASP A 518 22.90 -4.70 -13.12
N SER A 519 24.13 -4.61 -12.59
CA SER A 519 25.26 -5.46 -13.01
C SER A 519 25.06 -6.94 -12.65
N ARG A 520 24.39 -7.24 -11.53
CA ARG A 520 24.19 -8.61 -11.02
C ARG A 520 22.90 -9.26 -11.49
N TRP A 521 21.97 -8.48 -12.03
CA TRP A 521 20.64 -8.94 -12.43
C TRP A 521 20.70 -10.14 -13.38
N THR A 522 21.51 -10.04 -14.44
CA THR A 522 21.63 -11.11 -15.46
C THR A 522 22.11 -12.43 -14.85
N SER A 523 23.08 -12.37 -13.92
CA SER A 523 23.58 -13.57 -13.23
C SER A 523 22.54 -14.17 -12.29
N LEU A 524 21.79 -13.33 -11.56
CA LEU A 524 20.70 -13.79 -10.70
C LEU A 524 19.60 -14.47 -11.53
N ILE A 525 19.20 -13.87 -12.65
CA ILE A 525 18.18 -14.43 -13.52
C ILE A 525 18.61 -15.77 -14.11
N ALA A 526 19.85 -15.90 -14.61
CA ALA A 526 20.37 -17.18 -15.10
C ALA A 526 20.23 -18.29 -14.04
N GLN A 527 20.62 -18.00 -12.79
CA GLN A 527 20.49 -18.95 -11.67
C GLN A 527 19.04 -19.31 -11.32
N LEU A 528 18.10 -18.37 -11.48
CA LEU A 528 16.68 -18.61 -11.22
C LEU A 528 16.02 -19.37 -12.38
N THR A 529 16.39 -19.08 -13.62
CA THR A 529 15.96 -19.82 -14.81
C THR A 529 16.38 -21.29 -14.74
N GLU A 530 17.63 -21.58 -14.35
CA GLU A 530 18.10 -22.97 -14.16
C GLU A 530 17.31 -23.74 -13.08
N LYS A 531 16.74 -23.03 -12.10
CA LYS A 531 15.94 -23.62 -11.02
C LYS A 531 14.45 -23.66 -11.31
N SER A 532 13.99 -22.96 -12.34
CA SER A 532 12.58 -22.92 -12.68
C SER A 532 12.13 -24.31 -13.10
N THR A 533 11.04 -24.78 -12.48
CA THR A 533 10.41 -26.06 -12.83
C THR A 533 9.28 -25.88 -13.84
N GLN A 534 9.12 -24.68 -14.41
CA GLN A 534 8.06 -24.44 -15.37
C GLN A 534 8.24 -25.34 -16.59
N GLN A 535 7.14 -25.95 -17.03
CA GLN A 535 7.12 -26.75 -18.25
C GLN A 535 6.05 -26.19 -19.17
N ARG A 536 6.28 -26.27 -20.48
CA ARG A 536 5.26 -25.89 -21.45
C ARG A 536 4.29 -27.06 -21.57
N PRO A 537 3.00 -26.88 -21.20
CA PRO A 537 2.04 -27.95 -21.32
C PRO A 537 1.88 -28.35 -22.79
N THR A 538 1.72 -29.65 -23.01
CA THR A 538 1.60 -30.27 -24.33
C THR A 538 0.14 -30.55 -24.68
N GLN A 539 -0.11 -30.97 -25.92
CA GLN A 539 -1.44 -31.46 -26.30
C GLN A 539 -1.82 -32.72 -25.49
N GLU A 540 -0.86 -33.61 -25.26
CA GLU A 540 -1.08 -34.83 -24.46
C GLU A 540 -1.54 -34.50 -23.02
N ASP A 541 -0.99 -33.42 -22.44
CA ASP A 541 -1.44 -32.94 -21.12
C ASP A 541 -2.90 -32.50 -21.13
N LEU A 542 -3.33 -31.81 -22.18
CA LEU A 542 -4.73 -31.41 -22.34
C LEU A 542 -5.63 -32.63 -22.58
N ASP A 543 -5.20 -33.56 -23.43
CA ASP A 543 -5.95 -34.78 -23.77
C ASP A 543 -6.19 -35.65 -22.53
N LYS A 544 -5.19 -35.76 -21.64
CA LYS A 544 -5.34 -36.46 -20.34
C LYS A 544 -6.45 -35.85 -19.48
N ARG A 545 -6.55 -34.51 -19.44
CA ARG A 545 -7.57 -33.79 -18.66
C ARG A 545 -8.95 -33.91 -19.29
N VAL A 546 -9.03 -33.82 -20.63
CA VAL A 546 -10.29 -34.03 -21.37
C VAL A 546 -10.79 -35.48 -21.19
N ALA A 547 -9.90 -36.46 -21.27
CA ALA A 547 -10.24 -37.86 -21.03
C ALA A 547 -10.75 -38.10 -19.60
N GLU A 548 -10.13 -37.47 -18.60
CA GLU A 548 -10.60 -37.52 -17.23
C GLU A 548 -11.99 -36.89 -17.07
N VAL A 549 -12.20 -35.68 -17.62
CA VAL A 549 -13.50 -34.99 -17.60
C VAL A 549 -14.59 -35.84 -18.23
N ASN A 550 -14.31 -36.48 -19.38
CA ASN A 550 -15.25 -37.38 -20.04
C ASN A 550 -15.57 -38.63 -19.21
N LYS A 551 -14.60 -39.15 -18.46
CA LYS A 551 -14.79 -40.29 -17.56
C LYS A 551 -15.61 -39.93 -16.33
N LEU A 552 -15.34 -38.77 -15.72
CA LEU A 552 -16.03 -38.31 -14.51
C LEU A 552 -17.45 -37.82 -14.81
N PHE A 553 -17.66 -37.19 -15.96
CA PHE A 553 -18.91 -36.54 -16.34
C PHE A 553 -19.35 -36.99 -17.74
N PRO A 554 -19.81 -38.25 -17.90
CA PRO A 554 -20.24 -38.77 -19.20
C PRO A 554 -21.51 -38.05 -19.70
N VAL A 555 -21.71 -38.04 -21.03
CA VAL A 555 -22.95 -37.50 -21.62
C VAL A 555 -24.14 -38.35 -21.14
N PRO A 556 -25.15 -37.74 -20.51
CA PRO A 556 -26.34 -38.48 -20.08
C PRO A 556 -27.13 -38.99 -21.29
N GLN A 557 -27.55 -40.26 -21.23
CA GLN A 557 -28.34 -40.89 -22.29
C GLN A 557 -29.82 -40.48 -22.26
N GLN A 558 -30.31 -39.98 -21.12
CA GLN A 558 -31.68 -39.48 -20.93
C GLN A 558 -31.67 -37.98 -20.59
N PRO A 559 -32.70 -37.22 -21.00
CA PRO A 559 -32.79 -35.79 -20.69
C PRO A 559 -32.88 -35.57 -19.18
N VAL A 560 -32.00 -34.72 -18.66
CA VAL A 560 -31.93 -34.39 -17.23
C VAL A 560 -32.90 -33.25 -16.94
N GLN A 561 -33.92 -33.48 -16.10
CA GLN A 561 -34.84 -32.42 -15.70
C GLN A 561 -34.22 -31.51 -14.63
N ALA A 562 -34.48 -30.21 -14.74
CA ALA A 562 -34.08 -29.20 -13.76
C ALA A 562 -34.92 -29.37 -12.48
N GLY A 563 -34.49 -30.24 -11.56
CA GLY A 563 -35.12 -30.36 -10.25
C GLY A 563 -34.77 -29.17 -9.37
N ALA A 564 -35.76 -28.55 -8.73
CA ALA A 564 -35.54 -27.66 -7.59
C ALA A 564 -34.98 -28.51 -6.43
N VAL A 565 -33.67 -28.45 -6.21
CA VAL A 565 -33.03 -29.27 -5.18
C VAL A 565 -33.11 -28.56 -3.83
N PRO A 566 -33.65 -29.19 -2.77
CA PRO A 566 -33.66 -28.62 -1.44
C PRO A 566 -32.23 -28.36 -0.92
N LEU A 567 -32.04 -27.25 -0.22
CA LEU A 567 -30.75 -26.89 0.40
C LEU A 567 -30.33 -27.98 1.41
N PRO A 568 -29.04 -28.33 1.50
CA PRO A 568 -28.55 -29.36 2.42
C PRO A 568 -28.57 -28.95 3.89
N ILE A 569 -29.40 -27.99 4.30
CA ILE A 569 -29.65 -27.72 5.72
C ILE A 569 -30.22 -29.00 6.39
N ASP A 570 -30.96 -29.83 5.64
CA ASP A 570 -31.37 -31.16 6.10
C ASP A 570 -30.22 -32.18 6.24
N ALA A 571 -29.06 -31.96 5.63
CA ALA A 571 -27.87 -32.81 5.79
C ALA A 571 -27.11 -32.56 7.10
N TYR A 572 -27.36 -31.44 7.79
CA TYR A 572 -26.84 -31.18 9.14
C TYR A 572 -27.58 -31.96 10.23
N LYS A 573 -28.72 -32.60 9.93
CA LYS A 573 -29.48 -33.42 10.90
C LYS A 573 -28.71 -34.65 11.39
N GLY A 574 -27.64 -35.06 10.72
CA GLY A 574 -26.76 -36.17 11.14
C GLY A 574 -25.43 -35.75 11.78
N PHE A 575 -25.19 -34.44 11.97
CA PHE A 575 -23.93 -33.90 12.51
C PHE A 575 -24.06 -33.29 13.91
N PHE A 576 -25.25 -33.29 14.51
CA PHE A 576 -25.51 -32.89 15.90
C PHE A 576 -25.80 -34.09 16.78
#